data_AF-A0A3N2M626-F1
#
_entry.id   AF-A0A3N2M626-F1
#
_cell.length_a   1.000
_cell.length_b   1.000
_cell.length_c   1.000
_cell.angle_alpha   90.00
_cell.angle_beta   90.00
_cell.angle_gamma   90.00
#
_symmetry.space_group_name_H-M   'P 1'
#
loop_
_entity.id
_entity.type
_entity.pdbx_description
1 polymer ?
#
loop_
_entity_poly.entity_id
_entity_poly.type
_entity_poly.pdbx_seq_one_letter_code
_entity_poly.pdbx_strand_id
1 'polypeptide(L)'
;MRHIIFLSILMSAVLAPAKEPERTYIDEIAGLCDSIITLPVQPHSSKTSIEIRYSPAKSKPSAGLSPNYVSIIWADTDSSLTWRAELRPGQSSTDDAVSDRFLCLRVIRANHSGDSTVHEAAFHDILKNSDAEISFCAEITPTSASFAAGSSTLEELTAIEGSFNPSVSAAVKAAGCVSFSMIVIETHKDMAAALATDYTEEQIRALATTSGSPEGIWLFLDRDTDSRRALAGGRYRLGIVKQKDSPNYDIIYLDGAQVNASAWRCGMKKGELRPTIFSDHYDLLWYDSHMEPIEYDANASVSQGAVLTLSFPLMKSTLRFSRQPQDNISCR
;
A
#
# COMPACT_ATOMS: atom_id res chain seq x y z
N MET A 1 6.60 20.85 25.35
CA MET A 1 6.00 19.57 24.91
C MET A 1 6.21 19.53 23.39
N ARG A 2 7.30 18.89 22.94
CA ARG A 2 7.74 18.89 21.54
C ARG A 2 7.51 17.48 21.02
N HIS A 3 6.54 17.30 20.13
CA HIS A 3 6.37 16.08 19.36
C HIS A 3 7.56 15.98 18.40
N ILE A 4 8.50 15.07 18.70
CA ILE A 4 9.55 14.67 17.77
C ILE A 4 9.00 13.44 17.06
N ILE A 5 8.40 13.66 15.90
CA ILE A 5 8.10 12.62 14.90
C ILE A 5 9.34 12.54 14.02
N PHE A 6 10.07 11.44 14.13
CA PHE A 6 11.16 11.09 13.22
C PHE A 6 11.20 9.57 13.06
N LEU A 7 10.66 9.07 11.95
CA LEU A 7 11.39 8.09 11.17
C LEU A 7 10.91 8.09 9.71
N SER A 8 11.58 8.90 8.91
CA SER A 8 11.74 8.67 7.48
C SER A 8 13.17 8.16 7.30
N ILE A 9 13.33 6.85 7.14
CA ILE A 9 14.57 6.31 6.59
C ILE A 9 14.54 6.66 5.09
N LEU A 10 15.23 7.76 4.75
CA LEU A 10 15.42 8.24 3.39
C LEU A 10 16.21 7.18 2.60
N MET A 11 15.56 6.59 1.60
CA MET A 11 16.25 6.20 0.38
C MET A 11 15.88 7.23 -0.69
N SER A 12 16.86 8.03 -1.11
CA SER A 12 16.68 9.15 -2.03
C SER A 12 16.38 8.64 -3.45
N ALA A 13 15.19 8.93 -3.96
CA ALA A 13 14.93 9.12 -5.38
C ALA A 13 13.85 10.21 -5.54
N VAL A 14 14.17 11.26 -6.27
CA VAL A 14 13.26 12.38 -6.57
C VAL A 14 12.35 11.98 -7.74
N LEU A 15 11.03 12.02 -7.57
CA LEU A 15 10.04 12.82 -8.34
C LEU A 15 8.58 12.35 -8.07
N ALA A 16 7.66 13.33 -8.11
CA ALA A 16 6.20 13.29 -7.90
C ALA A 16 5.71 13.20 -6.44
N PRO A 17 4.62 13.91 -6.08
CA PRO A 17 4.05 13.88 -4.74
C PRO A 17 3.31 12.55 -4.55
N ALA A 18 4.06 11.49 -4.25
CA ALA A 18 3.49 10.22 -3.83
C ALA A 18 2.40 10.50 -2.78
N LYS A 19 1.18 10.04 -3.05
CA LYS A 19 0.06 10.16 -2.12
C LYS A 19 0.55 9.73 -0.74
N GLU A 20 0.33 10.60 0.25
CA GLU A 20 0.81 10.36 1.61
C GLU A 20 0.39 8.97 2.07
N PRO A 21 1.31 8.22 2.70
CA PRO A 21 1.00 6.87 3.14
C PRO A 21 -0.16 6.91 4.13
N GLU A 22 -1.01 5.88 4.05
CA GLU A 22 -2.18 5.82 4.94
C GLU A 22 -1.73 5.39 6.32
N ARG A 23 -1.98 6.24 7.33
CA ARG A 23 -1.60 6.00 8.72
C ARG A 23 -2.81 5.83 9.60
N THR A 24 -2.83 4.76 10.37
CA THR A 24 -3.84 4.55 11.41
C THR A 24 -3.16 4.46 12.76
N TYR A 25 -3.57 5.33 13.68
CA TYR A 25 -3.20 5.25 15.10
C TYR A 25 -4.25 4.41 15.82
N ILE A 26 -3.81 3.42 16.58
CA ILE A 26 -4.70 2.65 17.44
C ILE A 26 -4.70 3.30 18.82
N ASP A 27 -5.61 4.26 18.97
CA ASP A 27 -5.82 4.98 20.23
C ASP A 27 -6.58 4.10 21.25
N GLU A 28 -6.58 4.49 22.52
CA GLU A 28 -7.33 3.85 23.63
C GLU A 28 -6.80 2.51 24.17
N ILE A 29 -5.63 2.03 23.75
CA ILE A 29 -5.04 0.79 24.31
C ILE A 29 -4.21 1.10 25.56
N ALA A 30 -4.82 0.95 26.75
CA ALA A 30 -4.12 1.01 28.02
C ALA A 30 -3.98 -0.40 28.63
N GLY A 31 -2.78 -0.97 28.56
CA GLY A 31 -2.44 -2.22 29.25
C GLY A 31 -3.10 -3.47 28.66
N LEU A 32 -2.30 -4.36 28.08
CA LEU A 32 -2.76 -5.65 27.57
C LEU A 32 -1.97 -6.78 28.17
N CYS A 33 -2.67 -7.87 28.50
CA CYS A 33 -2.06 -9.10 28.97
C CYS A 33 -2.44 -10.25 28.02
N ASP A 34 -1.44 -10.98 27.52
CA ASP A 34 -1.64 -12.20 26.70
C ASP A 34 -2.69 -12.03 25.58
N SER A 35 -2.62 -10.91 24.88
CA SER A 35 -3.64 -10.46 23.92
C SER A 35 -3.04 -10.18 22.55
N ILE A 36 -3.89 -10.22 21.52
CA ILE A 36 -3.53 -9.88 20.14
C ILE A 36 -4.45 -8.76 19.65
N ILE A 37 -3.86 -7.73 19.05
CA ILE A 37 -4.56 -6.65 18.37
C ILE A 37 -4.34 -6.83 16.87
N THR A 38 -5.41 -7.00 16.11
CA THR A 38 -5.36 -6.99 14.66
C THR A 38 -5.29 -5.55 14.15
N LEU A 39 -4.41 -5.29 13.20
CA LEU A 39 -4.22 -3.96 12.60
C LEU A 39 -4.94 -3.87 11.25
N PRO A 40 -5.50 -2.70 10.90
CA PRO A 40 -6.14 -2.49 9.60
C PRO A 40 -5.08 -2.39 8.51
N VAL A 41 -4.89 -3.47 7.76
CA VAL A 41 -4.03 -3.48 6.57
C VAL A 41 -4.84 -3.12 5.34
N GLN A 42 -4.32 -2.21 4.53
CA GLN A 42 -4.96 -1.83 3.26
C GLN A 42 -4.66 -2.85 2.15
N PRO A 43 -5.65 -3.18 1.30
CA PRO A 43 -5.42 -4.07 0.16
C PRO A 43 -4.47 -3.41 -0.86
N HIS A 44 -3.74 -4.24 -1.59
CA HIS A 44 -2.73 -3.79 -2.56
C HIS A 44 -1.68 -2.86 -1.93
N SER A 45 -1.23 -3.15 -0.71
CA SER A 45 -0.09 -2.48 -0.11
C SER A 45 1.22 -3.02 -0.70
N SER A 46 2.10 -2.14 -1.17
CA SER A 46 3.49 -2.44 -1.54
C SER A 46 4.42 -2.47 -0.32
N LYS A 47 4.03 -1.80 0.77
CA LYS A 47 4.75 -1.78 2.04
C LYS A 47 3.78 -1.60 3.19
N THR A 48 4.04 -2.28 4.29
CA THR A 48 3.36 -2.10 5.58
C THR A 48 4.40 -1.89 6.66
N SER A 49 4.34 -0.75 7.34
CA SER A 49 5.21 -0.41 8.47
C SER A 49 4.39 -0.37 9.75
N ILE A 50 4.92 -0.96 10.83
CA ILE A 50 4.26 -1.03 12.13
C ILE A 50 5.24 -0.50 13.15
N GLU A 51 4.85 0.52 13.89
CA GLU A 51 5.61 1.02 15.03
C GLU A 51 4.77 0.89 16.30
N ILE A 52 5.39 0.32 17.33
CA ILE A 52 4.80 0.21 18.65
C ILE A 52 5.71 0.88 19.67
N ARG A 53 5.10 1.51 20.66
CA ARG A 53 5.78 2.04 21.83
C ARG A 53 5.13 1.47 23.08
N TYR A 54 5.92 0.80 23.90
CA TYR A 54 5.40 0.04 25.04
C TYR A 54 6.33 0.04 26.25
N SER A 55 5.75 -0.22 27.41
CA SER A 55 6.44 -0.52 28.66
C SER A 55 6.04 -1.93 29.13
N PRO A 56 6.99 -2.86 29.30
CA PRO A 56 6.71 -4.12 29.97
C PRO A 56 6.26 -3.88 31.42
N ALA A 57 5.30 -4.66 31.93
CA ALA A 57 4.96 -4.63 33.34
C ALA A 57 6.18 -5.02 34.19
N LYS A 58 6.35 -4.38 35.35
CA LYS A 58 7.46 -4.68 36.27
C LYS A 58 7.33 -6.12 36.78
N SER A 59 8.28 -6.96 36.42
CA SER A 59 8.46 -8.29 37.01
C SER A 59 9.51 -8.24 38.12
N LYS A 60 9.55 -9.28 38.97
CA LYS A 60 10.66 -9.43 39.92
C LYS A 60 11.98 -9.46 39.13
N PRO A 61 13.03 -8.76 39.58
CA PRO A 61 14.34 -8.81 38.93
C PRO A 61 14.81 -10.25 38.80
N SER A 62 15.09 -10.68 37.58
CA SER A 62 15.60 -12.01 37.27
C SER A 62 16.58 -11.89 36.12
N ALA A 63 17.75 -12.54 36.23
CA ALA A 63 18.64 -12.68 35.09
C ALA A 63 17.93 -13.46 33.96
N GLY A 64 18.14 -13.04 32.71
CA GLY A 64 17.53 -13.63 31.52
C GLY A 64 16.47 -12.74 30.86
N LEU A 65 15.61 -13.37 30.06
CA LEU A 65 14.59 -12.69 29.26
C LEU A 65 13.31 -12.47 30.07
N SER A 66 12.75 -11.26 29.96
CA SER A 66 11.45 -10.90 30.50
C SER A 66 10.35 -11.82 29.94
N PRO A 67 9.39 -12.25 30.80
CA PRO A 67 8.17 -12.90 30.32
C PRO A 67 7.20 -11.90 29.68
N ASN A 68 7.36 -10.60 29.95
CA ASN A 68 6.56 -9.51 29.41
C ASN A 68 7.23 -8.94 28.17
N TYR A 69 6.65 -9.17 27.00
CA TYR A 69 7.20 -8.75 25.72
C TYR A 69 6.11 -8.57 24.65
N VAL A 70 6.53 -8.04 23.50
CA VAL A 70 5.64 -7.79 22.36
C VAL A 70 6.09 -8.56 21.13
N SER A 71 5.17 -8.77 20.21
CA SER A 71 5.50 -9.29 18.89
C SER A 71 4.74 -8.58 17.80
N ILE A 72 5.39 -8.34 16.67
CA ILE A 72 4.75 -7.94 15.42
C ILE A 72 4.53 -9.21 14.61
N ILE A 73 3.31 -9.41 14.11
CA ILE A 73 2.90 -10.59 13.34
C ILE A 73 2.43 -10.11 11.96
N TRP A 74 2.84 -10.79 10.89
CA TRP A 74 2.40 -10.48 9.53
C TRP A 74 2.27 -11.74 8.65
N ALA A 75 1.55 -11.58 7.53
CA ALA A 75 1.28 -12.66 6.59
C ALA A 75 2.47 -12.98 5.67
N ASP A 76 2.64 -14.28 5.39
CA ASP A 76 3.40 -14.78 4.24
C ASP A 76 2.53 -14.70 2.98
N THR A 77 3.15 -14.89 1.81
CA THR A 77 2.44 -15.18 0.55
C THR A 77 1.67 -16.50 0.59
N ASP A 78 2.17 -17.50 1.32
CA ASP A 78 1.43 -18.73 1.62
C ASP A 78 0.52 -18.49 2.84
N SER A 79 -0.80 -18.53 2.62
CA SER A 79 -1.80 -18.28 3.67
C SER A 79 -1.76 -19.26 4.84
N SER A 80 -1.06 -20.39 4.72
CA SER A 80 -0.86 -21.36 5.80
C SER A 80 0.30 -21.00 6.73
N LEU A 81 1.08 -19.96 6.38
CA LEU A 81 2.26 -19.52 7.09
C LEU A 81 2.06 -18.09 7.64
N THR A 82 2.64 -17.86 8.81
CA THR A 82 2.70 -16.53 9.43
C THR A 82 4.10 -16.24 9.91
N TRP A 83 4.45 -14.96 9.95
CA TRP A 83 5.71 -14.49 10.49
C TRP A 83 5.49 -13.74 11.79
N ARG A 84 6.43 -13.88 12.72
CA ARG A 84 6.39 -13.21 14.02
C ARG A 84 7.79 -12.70 14.38
N ALA A 85 7.91 -11.42 14.69
CA ALA A 85 9.09 -10.82 15.28
C ALA A 85 8.81 -10.50 16.74
N GLU A 86 9.45 -11.23 17.65
CA GLU A 86 9.34 -11.03 19.09
C GLU A 86 10.48 -10.14 19.57
N LEU A 87 10.16 -9.08 20.30
CA LEU A 87 11.17 -8.23 20.94
C LEU A 87 11.07 -8.35 22.46
N ARG A 88 12.07 -8.98 23.07
CA ARG A 88 12.08 -9.35 24.48
C ARG A 88 13.18 -8.59 25.23
N PRO A 89 12.85 -7.76 26.23
CA PRO A 89 13.85 -7.19 27.13
C PRO A 89 14.53 -8.30 27.93
N GLY A 90 15.83 -8.17 28.13
CA GLY A 90 16.63 -9.07 28.94
C GLY A 90 17.65 -8.33 29.80
N GLN A 91 18.12 -9.00 30.84
CA GLN A 91 19.14 -8.47 31.74
C GLN A 91 20.12 -9.56 32.15
N SER A 92 21.42 -9.25 32.20
CA SER A 92 22.47 -10.24 32.49
C SER A 92 22.54 -10.66 33.96
N SER A 93 22.13 -9.77 34.88
CA SER A 93 22.14 -10.03 36.33
C SER A 93 20.91 -9.45 37.03
N THR A 94 20.67 -9.89 38.27
CA THR A 94 19.62 -9.34 39.14
C THR A 94 20.00 -8.03 39.83
N ASP A 95 21.28 -7.66 39.81
CA ASP A 95 21.81 -6.46 40.46
C ASP A 95 21.92 -5.32 39.44
N ASP A 96 21.04 -4.32 39.57
CA ASP A 96 20.94 -3.18 38.65
C ASP A 96 22.25 -2.40 38.49
N ALA A 97 23.17 -2.43 39.46
CA ALA A 97 24.42 -1.69 39.39
C ALA A 97 25.44 -2.29 38.41
N VAL A 98 25.31 -3.58 38.10
CA VAL A 98 26.21 -4.36 37.24
C VAL A 98 25.47 -5.08 36.10
N SER A 99 24.15 -4.91 36.02
CA SER A 99 23.32 -5.57 35.01
C SER A 99 23.48 -4.90 33.65
N ASP A 100 23.89 -5.70 32.68
CA ASP A 100 23.87 -5.34 31.27
C ASP A 100 22.49 -5.68 30.69
N ARG A 101 21.80 -4.65 30.19
CA ARG A 101 20.44 -4.76 29.66
C ARG A 101 20.49 -4.82 28.15
N PHE A 102 19.71 -5.72 27.59
CA PHE A 102 19.67 -5.96 26.15
C PHE A 102 18.25 -6.19 25.66
N LEU A 103 18.06 -6.08 24.36
CA LEU A 103 16.85 -6.51 23.66
C LEU A 103 17.20 -7.78 22.88
N CYS A 104 16.41 -8.83 23.05
CA CYS A 104 16.49 -10.01 22.21
C CYS A 104 15.40 -9.95 21.14
N LEU A 105 15.81 -9.87 19.88
CA LEU A 105 14.91 -10.03 18.74
C LEU A 105 14.92 -11.49 18.30
N ARG A 106 13.74 -12.10 18.22
CA ARG A 106 13.55 -13.43 17.63
C ARG A 106 12.55 -13.36 16.50
N VAL A 107 12.96 -13.70 15.29
CA VAL A 107 12.09 -13.77 14.11
C VAL A 107 11.77 -15.23 13.80
N ILE A 108 10.48 -15.51 13.72
CA ILE A 108 9.91 -16.85 13.67
C ILE A 108 9.01 -16.95 12.44
N ARG A 109 9.13 -18.07 11.74
CA ARG A 109 8.17 -18.51 10.73
C ARG A 109 7.32 -19.61 11.35
N ALA A 110 6.02 -19.38 11.47
CA ALA A 110 5.08 -20.26 12.13
C ALA A 110 4.10 -20.88 11.13
N ASN A 111 3.79 -22.16 11.32
CA ASN A 111 2.78 -22.88 10.57
C ASN A 111 2.03 -23.87 11.48
N HIS A 112 1.07 -24.60 10.91
CA HIS A 112 0.29 -25.61 11.64
C HIS A 112 1.12 -26.79 12.19
N SER A 113 2.32 -27.02 11.65
CA SER A 113 3.24 -28.09 12.07
C SER A 113 4.23 -27.64 13.15
N GLY A 114 4.35 -26.33 13.39
CA GLY A 114 5.18 -25.75 14.45
C GLY A 114 5.85 -24.42 14.07
N ASP A 115 6.58 -23.87 15.04
CA ASP A 115 7.35 -22.63 14.90
C ASP A 115 8.80 -22.96 14.50
N SER A 116 9.36 -22.21 13.55
CA SER A 116 10.77 -22.25 13.17
C SER A 116 11.43 -20.90 13.39
N THR A 117 12.45 -20.83 14.25
CA THR A 117 13.25 -19.61 14.43
C THR A 117 14.14 -19.40 13.21
N VAL A 118 13.99 -18.26 12.54
CA VAL A 118 14.78 -17.85 11.38
C VAL A 118 15.92 -16.93 11.79
N HIS A 119 15.71 -16.10 12.81
CA HIS A 119 16.73 -15.21 13.35
C HIS A 119 16.58 -15.07 14.86
N GLU A 120 17.69 -15.00 15.59
CA GLU A 120 17.71 -14.68 17.02
C GLU A 120 19.02 -13.95 17.35
N ALA A 121 18.92 -12.77 17.93
CA ALA A 121 20.08 -11.97 18.31
C ALA A 121 19.76 -11.08 19.52
N ALA A 122 20.77 -10.88 20.37
CA ALA A 122 20.73 -9.95 21.49
C ALA A 122 21.46 -8.66 21.12
N PHE A 123 20.84 -7.54 21.44
CA PHE A 123 21.33 -6.19 21.14
C PHE A 123 21.50 -5.41 22.43
N HIS A 124 22.74 -5.03 22.70
CA HIS A 124 23.16 -4.32 23.90
C HIS A 124 23.22 -2.81 23.64
N ASP A 125 23.27 -1.99 24.68
CA ASP A 125 23.38 -0.52 24.62
C ASP A 125 22.19 0.24 23.96
N ILE A 126 21.14 -0.46 23.52
CA ILE A 126 19.94 0.16 22.92
C ILE A 126 19.02 0.81 23.99
N LEU A 127 19.03 0.27 25.21
CA LEU A 127 18.22 0.75 26.33
C LEU A 127 19.08 1.60 27.28
N LYS A 128 18.99 2.92 27.15
CA LYS A 128 19.81 3.85 27.96
C LYS A 128 19.33 3.99 29.41
N ASN A 129 18.03 3.81 29.67
CA ASN A 129 17.41 3.97 31.00
C ASN A 129 16.50 2.78 31.34
N SER A 130 16.47 2.37 32.62
CA SER A 130 15.73 1.22 33.14
C SER A 130 14.21 1.28 32.96
N ASP A 131 13.64 2.48 33.07
CA ASP A 131 12.19 2.71 33.00
C ASP A 131 11.78 3.37 31.68
N ALA A 132 12.66 3.36 30.66
CA ALA A 132 12.30 3.91 29.36
C ALA A 132 11.32 2.99 28.64
N GLU A 133 10.33 3.61 28.00
CA GLU A 133 9.52 2.93 27.00
C GLU A 133 10.39 2.44 25.85
N ILE A 134 9.97 1.34 25.24
CA ILE A 134 10.64 0.70 24.13
C ILE A 134 9.80 0.97 22.88
N SER A 135 10.40 1.61 21.89
CA SER A 135 9.91 1.63 20.53
C SER A 135 10.41 0.39 19.78
N PHE A 136 9.52 -0.27 19.06
CA PHE A 136 9.83 -1.38 18.15
C PHE A 136 9.13 -1.14 16.82
N CYS A 137 9.88 -1.21 15.73
CA CYS A 137 9.41 -0.97 14.39
C CYS A 137 9.70 -2.18 13.49
N ALA A 138 8.75 -2.50 12.62
CA ALA A 138 8.95 -3.41 11.52
C ALA A 138 8.49 -2.75 10.21
N GLU A 139 9.32 -2.81 9.17
CA GLU A 139 8.90 -2.49 7.80
C GLU A 139 8.86 -3.76 6.95
N ILE A 140 7.70 -4.08 6.40
CA ILE A 140 7.44 -5.28 5.60
C ILE A 140 7.18 -4.87 4.15
N THR A 141 7.97 -5.43 3.24
CA THR A 141 7.81 -5.39 1.79
C THR A 141 7.57 -6.81 1.26
N PRO A 142 7.22 -7.03 -0.01
CA PRO A 142 7.04 -8.37 -0.54
C PRO A 142 8.29 -9.27 -0.45
N THR A 143 9.49 -8.67 -0.36
CA THR A 143 10.77 -9.39 -0.43
C THR A 143 11.61 -9.31 0.86
N SER A 144 11.31 -8.39 1.76
CA SER A 144 12.11 -8.15 2.97
C SER A 144 11.26 -7.68 4.14
N ALA A 145 11.70 -8.02 5.36
CA ALA A 145 11.20 -7.43 6.59
C ALA A 145 12.40 -6.91 7.41
N SER A 146 12.39 -5.61 7.73
CA SER A 146 13.44 -4.96 8.52
C SER A 146 12.91 -4.55 9.89
N PHE A 147 13.78 -4.56 10.90
CA PHE A 147 13.42 -4.34 12.29
C PHE A 147 14.33 -3.31 12.92
N ALA A 148 13.74 -2.38 13.67
CA ALA A 148 14.47 -1.38 14.45
C ALA A 148 13.86 -1.27 15.84
N ALA A 149 14.68 -1.00 16.86
CA ALA A 149 14.18 -0.77 18.22
C ALA A 149 15.02 0.27 18.95
N GLY A 150 14.46 0.82 20.03
CA GLY A 150 15.13 1.84 20.80
C GLY A 150 14.27 2.52 21.84
N SER A 151 14.89 3.31 22.71
CA SER A 151 14.20 4.07 23.76
C SER A 151 14.13 5.58 23.47
N SER A 152 15.19 6.13 22.87
CA SER A 152 15.32 7.56 22.53
C SER A 152 15.58 7.79 21.04
N THR A 153 16.28 6.84 20.41
CA THR A 153 16.55 6.76 18.98
C THR A 153 16.30 5.33 18.55
N LEU A 154 15.71 5.14 17.37
CA LEU A 154 15.58 3.81 16.76
C LEU A 154 16.91 3.41 16.14
N GLU A 155 17.39 2.22 16.51
CA GLU A 155 18.57 1.59 15.92
C GLU A 155 18.12 0.38 15.12
N GLU A 156 18.68 0.23 13.92
CA GLU A 156 18.40 -0.94 13.08
C GLU A 156 18.96 -2.19 13.77
N LEU A 157 18.10 -3.20 13.94
CA LEU A 157 18.47 -4.47 14.53
C LEU A 157 18.95 -5.43 13.45
N THR A 158 18.10 -5.68 12.45
CA THR A 158 18.38 -6.63 11.36
C THR A 158 17.32 -6.51 10.26
N ALA A 159 17.57 -7.15 9.12
CA ALA A 159 16.59 -7.43 8.10
C ALA A 159 16.63 -8.91 7.71
N ILE A 160 15.47 -9.47 7.35
CA ILE A 160 15.36 -10.80 6.76
C ILE A 160 14.81 -10.69 5.34
N GLU A 161 15.28 -11.58 4.48
CA GLU A 161 14.72 -11.79 3.14
C GLU A 161 13.70 -12.92 3.18
N GLY A 162 12.67 -12.81 2.35
CA GLY A 162 11.62 -13.81 2.27
C GLY A 162 10.50 -13.40 1.32
N SER A 163 9.44 -14.21 1.26
CA SER A 163 8.23 -13.88 0.50
C SER A 163 7.14 -13.48 1.48
N PHE A 164 6.77 -12.20 1.48
CA PHE A 164 5.79 -11.66 2.41
C PHE A 164 4.61 -11.06 1.66
N ASN A 165 3.47 -10.97 2.34
CA ASN A 165 2.30 -10.29 1.80
C ASN A 165 1.88 -9.13 2.71
N PRO A 166 2.41 -7.91 2.46
CA PRO A 166 2.09 -6.75 3.29
C PRO A 166 0.63 -6.30 3.18
N SER A 167 -0.18 -6.89 2.28
CA SER A 167 -1.58 -6.50 2.04
C SER A 167 -2.61 -7.35 2.79
N VAL A 168 -2.22 -8.44 3.46
CA VAL A 168 -3.18 -9.44 3.97
C VAL A 168 -3.50 -9.26 5.44
N SER A 169 -2.51 -9.32 6.31
CA SER A 169 -2.74 -9.19 7.75
C SER A 169 -1.50 -8.70 8.48
N ALA A 170 -1.78 -7.94 9.54
CA ALA A 170 -0.80 -7.49 10.50
C ALA A 170 -1.44 -7.50 11.89
N ALA A 171 -0.65 -7.84 12.92
CA ALA A 171 -1.11 -7.82 14.30
C ALA A 171 0.04 -7.52 15.26
N VAL A 172 -0.33 -7.02 16.44
CA VAL A 172 0.57 -6.87 17.58
C VAL A 172 0.12 -7.81 18.68
N LYS A 173 1.02 -8.64 19.18
CA LYS A 173 0.79 -9.52 20.33
C LYS A 173 1.49 -8.97 21.56
N ALA A 174 0.78 -8.95 22.68
CA ALA A 174 1.34 -8.86 24.01
C ALA A 174 1.47 -10.26 24.61
N ALA A 175 2.64 -10.61 25.13
CA ALA A 175 2.86 -11.80 25.95
C ALA A 175 3.25 -11.37 27.35
N GLY A 176 2.64 -11.97 28.37
CA GLY A 176 2.57 -11.35 29.69
C GLY A 176 1.83 -10.01 29.62
N CYS A 177 2.09 -9.11 30.57
CA CYS A 177 1.45 -7.81 30.62
C CYS A 177 2.37 -6.69 30.14
N VAL A 178 1.88 -5.86 29.21
CA VAL A 178 2.58 -4.68 28.69
C VAL A 178 1.61 -3.50 28.61
N SER A 179 2.10 -2.28 28.77
CA SER A 179 1.33 -1.07 28.48
C SER A 179 1.80 -0.47 27.17
N PHE A 180 0.88 -0.25 26.23
CA PHE A 180 1.17 0.50 25.02
C PHE A 180 0.93 1.99 25.28
N SER A 181 1.80 2.84 24.74
CA SER A 181 1.55 4.27 24.59
C SER A 181 1.31 4.68 23.14
N MET A 182 1.69 3.81 22.19
CA MET A 182 1.44 4.02 20.78
C MET A 182 1.45 2.67 20.05
N ILE A 183 0.50 2.51 19.14
CA ILE A 183 0.57 1.55 18.05
C ILE A 183 0.13 2.29 16.79
N VAL A 184 1.00 2.31 15.78
CA VAL A 184 0.72 2.91 14.49
C VAL A 184 1.01 1.90 13.40
N ILE A 185 0.12 1.86 12.41
CA ILE A 185 0.33 1.16 11.15
C ILE A 185 0.33 2.18 10.02
N GLU A 186 1.29 2.04 9.12
CA GLU A 186 1.41 2.83 7.90
C GLU A 186 1.45 1.88 6.71
N THR A 187 0.63 2.15 5.69
CA THR A 187 0.62 1.36 4.45
C THR A 187 0.90 2.23 3.23
N HIS A 188 1.73 1.73 2.31
CA HIS A 188 1.99 2.32 1.00
C HIS A 188 1.26 1.51 -0.05
N LYS A 189 0.49 2.17 -0.92
CA LYS A 189 -0.32 1.49 -1.93
C LYS A 189 0.52 1.15 -3.18
N ASP A 190 0.44 -0.10 -3.60
CA ASP A 190 0.79 -0.53 -4.95
C ASP A 190 -0.34 -0.15 -5.92
N MET A 191 -0.20 1.03 -6.54
CA MET A 191 -1.18 1.51 -7.51
C MET A 191 -1.26 0.62 -8.75
N ALA A 192 -0.17 -0.04 -9.15
CA ALA A 192 -0.18 -0.94 -10.30
C ALA A 192 -1.05 -2.17 -9.98
N ALA A 193 -0.92 -2.76 -8.80
CA ALA A 193 -1.81 -3.83 -8.37
C ALA A 193 -3.26 -3.35 -8.15
N ALA A 194 -3.45 -2.18 -7.55
CA ALA A 194 -4.79 -1.64 -7.26
C ALA A 194 -5.58 -1.23 -8.51
N LEU A 195 -4.90 -0.90 -9.59
CA LEU A 195 -5.52 -0.58 -10.88
C LEU A 195 -5.61 -1.79 -11.80
N ALA A 196 -5.07 -2.95 -11.43
CA ALA A 196 -5.20 -4.15 -12.24
C ALA A 196 -6.68 -4.58 -12.31
N THR A 197 -7.11 -5.01 -13.49
CA THR A 197 -8.43 -5.62 -13.71
C THR A 197 -8.25 -6.92 -14.50
N ASP A 198 -9.31 -7.72 -14.56
CA ASP A 198 -9.32 -8.96 -15.35
C ASP A 198 -9.76 -8.74 -16.81
N TYR A 199 -10.00 -7.49 -17.23
CA TYR A 199 -10.46 -7.19 -18.58
C TYR A 199 -9.36 -7.39 -19.63
N THR A 200 -9.64 -8.21 -20.63
CA THR A 200 -8.80 -8.36 -21.82
C THR A 200 -9.31 -7.53 -22.99
N GLU A 201 -8.45 -7.24 -23.95
CA GLU A 201 -8.85 -6.50 -25.16
C GLU A 201 -9.95 -7.24 -25.95
N GLU A 202 -9.88 -8.57 -26.03
CA GLU A 202 -10.86 -9.41 -26.72
C GLU A 202 -12.24 -9.31 -26.08
N GLN A 203 -12.29 -9.33 -24.74
CA GLN A 203 -13.55 -9.15 -24.00
C GLN A 203 -14.16 -7.77 -24.29
N ILE A 204 -13.34 -6.72 -24.28
CA ILE A 204 -13.80 -5.35 -24.54
C ILE A 204 -14.28 -5.19 -25.99
N ARG A 205 -13.57 -5.81 -26.94
CA ARG A 205 -13.95 -5.81 -28.37
C ARG A 205 -15.33 -6.41 -28.59
N ALA A 206 -15.68 -7.47 -27.84
CA ALA A 206 -16.99 -8.12 -27.91
C ALA A 206 -18.14 -7.22 -27.40
N LEU A 207 -17.87 -6.25 -26.52
CA LEU A 207 -18.87 -5.33 -25.96
C LEU A 207 -19.33 -4.23 -26.93
N ALA A 208 -18.60 -4.01 -28.03
CA ALA A 208 -18.85 -2.91 -28.98
C ALA A 208 -20.16 -3.06 -29.81
N THR A 209 -21.09 -3.92 -29.40
CA THR A 209 -22.32 -4.29 -30.12
C THR A 209 -23.52 -3.39 -29.79
N THR A 210 -23.46 -2.59 -28.73
CA THR A 210 -24.62 -1.79 -28.29
C THR A 210 -24.54 -0.35 -28.79
N SER A 211 -25.48 0.04 -29.65
CA SER A 211 -25.65 1.42 -30.10
C SER A 211 -26.02 2.33 -28.93
N GLY A 212 -25.39 3.50 -28.82
CA GLY A 212 -25.62 4.47 -27.74
C GLY A 212 -24.91 4.16 -26.41
N SER A 213 -24.14 3.06 -26.31
CA SER A 213 -23.24 2.81 -25.17
C SER A 213 -21.84 3.36 -25.45
N PRO A 214 -21.14 3.96 -24.46
CA PRO A 214 -19.73 4.32 -24.59
C PRO A 214 -18.80 3.10 -24.63
N GLU A 215 -19.31 1.89 -24.39
CA GLU A 215 -18.51 0.66 -24.37
C GLU A 215 -17.82 0.33 -25.70
N GLY A 216 -16.64 -0.25 -25.60
CA GLY A 216 -15.82 -0.67 -26.74
C GLY A 216 -14.43 -0.06 -26.74
N ILE A 217 -13.74 -0.18 -27.88
CA ILE A 217 -12.36 0.29 -28.03
C ILE A 217 -12.32 1.69 -28.65
N TRP A 218 -11.45 2.53 -28.12
CA TRP A 218 -11.25 3.93 -28.47
C TRP A 218 -9.78 4.17 -28.81
N LEU A 219 -9.55 4.76 -29.99
CA LEU A 219 -8.23 5.04 -30.54
C LEU A 219 -7.94 6.53 -30.41
N PHE A 220 -6.74 6.90 -29.96
CA PHE A 220 -6.33 8.30 -29.90
C PHE A 220 -6.49 8.99 -31.26
N LEU A 221 -7.27 10.08 -31.27
CA LEU A 221 -7.52 10.91 -32.44
C LEU A 221 -6.54 12.08 -32.46
N ASP A 222 -6.69 12.99 -31.50
CA ASP A 222 -5.83 14.15 -31.33
C ASP A 222 -5.91 14.72 -29.90
N ARG A 223 -5.21 15.83 -29.68
CA ARG A 223 -5.15 16.54 -28.41
C ARG A 223 -5.05 18.04 -28.62
N ASP A 224 -5.53 18.79 -27.65
CA ASP A 224 -5.26 20.22 -27.48
C ASP A 224 -4.80 20.42 -26.04
N THR A 225 -3.51 20.71 -25.81
CA THR A 225 -2.90 20.71 -24.47
C THR A 225 -1.98 21.90 -24.28
N ASP A 226 -2.08 22.62 -23.16
CA ASP A 226 -1.08 23.61 -22.73
C ASP A 226 0.12 22.88 -22.10
N SER A 227 1.23 22.77 -22.86
CA SER A 227 2.43 22.04 -22.46
C SER A 227 3.11 22.57 -21.19
N ARG A 228 2.77 23.78 -20.75
CA ARG A 228 3.26 24.37 -19.48
C ARG A 228 2.49 23.84 -18.27
N ARG A 229 1.32 23.24 -18.49
CA ARG A 229 0.43 22.73 -17.44
C ARG A 229 0.35 21.21 -17.43
N ALA A 230 0.24 20.62 -18.62
CA ALA A 230 0.14 19.17 -18.76
C ALA A 230 0.74 18.71 -20.09
N LEU A 231 1.40 17.56 -20.04
CA LEU A 231 1.84 16.81 -21.22
C LEU A 231 0.98 15.57 -21.34
N ALA A 232 0.51 15.24 -22.55
CA ALA A 232 -0.19 13.97 -22.73
C ALA A 232 0.80 12.83 -22.51
N GLY A 233 0.47 11.90 -21.62
CA GLY A 233 1.34 10.78 -21.27
C GLY A 233 1.48 9.71 -22.37
N GLY A 234 0.79 9.86 -23.50
CA GLY A 234 0.88 8.94 -24.64
C GLY A 234 -0.22 9.14 -25.68
N ARG A 235 -0.19 8.29 -26.71
CA ARG A 235 -1.25 8.15 -27.73
C ARG A 235 -2.04 6.88 -27.43
N TYR A 236 -2.93 6.97 -26.46
CA TYR A 236 -3.54 5.79 -25.85
C TYR A 236 -4.49 5.03 -26.79
N ARG A 237 -4.52 3.71 -26.63
CA ARG A 237 -5.64 2.85 -26.99
C ARG A 237 -6.37 2.48 -25.71
N LEU A 238 -7.66 2.77 -25.65
CA LEU A 238 -8.48 2.62 -24.45
C LEU A 238 -9.63 1.67 -24.70
N GLY A 239 -10.02 0.91 -23.70
CA GLY A 239 -11.29 0.20 -23.63
C GLY A 239 -12.25 0.94 -22.71
N ILE A 240 -13.54 0.85 -22.95
CA ILE A 240 -14.58 1.27 -22.01
C ILE A 240 -15.51 0.10 -21.75
N VAL A 241 -15.76 -0.17 -20.47
CA VAL A 241 -16.59 -1.29 -20.02
C VAL A 241 -17.54 -0.80 -18.95
N LYS A 242 -18.80 -1.26 -18.97
CA LYS A 242 -19.74 -0.94 -17.89
C LYS A 242 -19.36 -1.69 -16.63
N GLN A 243 -19.34 -1.00 -15.49
CA GLN A 243 -19.14 -1.64 -14.20
C GLN A 243 -20.34 -2.53 -13.86
N LYS A 244 -20.08 -3.70 -13.28
CA LYS A 244 -21.15 -4.60 -12.82
C LYS A 244 -21.95 -3.91 -11.70
N ASP A 245 -23.28 -4.01 -11.78
CA ASP A 245 -24.22 -3.47 -10.78
C ASP A 245 -24.09 -1.94 -10.53
N SER A 246 -23.50 -1.20 -11.47
CA SER A 246 -23.24 0.24 -11.38
C SER A 246 -23.60 0.96 -12.68
N PRO A 247 -24.03 2.24 -12.63
CA PRO A 247 -24.20 3.05 -13.83
C PRO A 247 -22.86 3.52 -14.43
N ASN A 248 -21.75 3.37 -13.69
CA ASN A 248 -20.44 3.85 -14.10
C ASN A 248 -19.77 2.94 -15.14
N TYR A 249 -18.76 3.49 -15.80
CA TYR A 249 -17.92 2.75 -16.75
C TYR A 249 -16.46 2.88 -16.37
N ASP A 250 -15.70 1.79 -16.46
CA ASP A 250 -14.25 1.83 -16.34
C ASP A 250 -13.61 2.15 -17.70
N ILE A 251 -12.62 3.03 -17.69
CA ILE A 251 -11.71 3.23 -18.80
C ILE A 251 -10.52 2.30 -18.57
N ILE A 252 -10.29 1.36 -19.48
CA ILE A 252 -9.23 0.36 -19.42
C ILE A 252 -8.09 0.78 -20.35
N TYR A 253 -6.86 0.79 -19.84
CA TYR A 253 -5.65 0.96 -20.62
C TYR A 253 -5.39 -0.31 -21.45
N LEU A 254 -5.27 -0.17 -22.77
CA LEU A 254 -4.86 -1.25 -23.65
C LEU A 254 -3.42 -1.06 -24.11
N ASP A 255 -3.05 0.16 -24.51
CA ASP A 255 -1.73 0.45 -25.07
C ASP A 255 -1.47 1.97 -25.20
N GLY A 256 -0.26 2.34 -25.62
CA GLY A 256 0.06 3.67 -26.15
C GLY A 256 0.60 4.67 -25.13
N ALA A 257 0.94 4.23 -23.91
CA ALA A 257 1.69 5.05 -22.96
C ALA A 257 3.11 5.33 -23.48
N GLN A 258 3.56 6.58 -23.36
CA GLN A 258 4.91 7.03 -23.74
C GLN A 258 5.69 7.52 -22.53
N VAL A 259 4.99 8.11 -21.55
CA VAL A 259 5.57 8.53 -20.26
C VAL A 259 5.27 7.46 -19.21
N ASN A 260 6.31 7.04 -18.50
CA ASN A 260 6.25 5.98 -17.49
C ASN A 260 5.57 4.68 -18.01
N ALA A 261 5.85 4.32 -19.26
CA ALA A 261 5.15 3.23 -19.94
C ALA A 261 5.30 1.87 -19.23
N SER A 262 6.44 1.62 -18.59
CA SER A 262 6.70 0.38 -17.84
C SER A 262 5.79 0.18 -16.63
N ALA A 263 5.20 1.25 -16.09
CA ALA A 263 4.24 1.14 -15.00
C ALA A 263 2.88 0.61 -15.48
N TRP A 264 2.53 0.86 -16.75
CA TRP A 264 1.22 0.54 -17.31
C TRP A 264 1.22 -0.82 -18.02
N ARG A 265 0.26 -1.68 -17.67
CA ARG A 265 0.02 -2.97 -18.32
C ARG A 265 -1.37 -3.00 -18.92
N CYS A 266 -1.53 -3.62 -20.08
CA CYS A 266 -2.83 -3.84 -20.70
C CYS A 266 -3.80 -4.46 -19.69
N GLY A 267 -5.05 -3.98 -19.66
CA GLY A 267 -6.07 -4.40 -18.69
C GLY A 267 -6.12 -3.55 -17.43
N MET A 268 -5.18 -2.63 -17.18
CA MET A 268 -5.27 -1.73 -16.03
C MET A 268 -6.35 -0.67 -16.19
N LYS A 269 -7.03 -0.31 -15.11
CA LYS A 269 -7.94 0.84 -15.05
C LYS A 269 -7.16 2.14 -15.22
N LYS A 270 -7.46 2.87 -16.30
CA LYS A 270 -6.93 4.20 -16.61
C LYS A 270 -7.82 5.33 -16.12
N GLY A 271 -9.09 5.05 -15.87
CA GLY A 271 -10.05 6.04 -15.41
C GLY A 271 -11.44 5.46 -15.19
N GLU A 272 -12.39 6.33 -14.89
CA GLU A 272 -13.80 6.00 -14.67
C GLU A 272 -14.67 7.12 -15.24
N LEU A 273 -15.75 6.74 -15.92
CA LEU A 273 -16.81 7.63 -16.37
C LEU A 273 -18.02 7.45 -15.46
N ARG A 274 -18.43 8.54 -14.81
CA ARG A 274 -19.62 8.57 -13.96
C ARG A 274 -20.72 9.34 -14.69
N PRO A 275 -21.84 8.71 -15.07
CA PRO A 275 -22.89 9.40 -15.81
C PRO A 275 -23.43 10.60 -15.04
N THR A 276 -23.62 11.70 -15.76
CA THR A 276 -24.34 12.87 -15.25
C THR A 276 -25.82 12.78 -15.60
N ILE A 277 -26.60 13.81 -15.24
CA ILE A 277 -27.99 13.96 -15.69
C ILE A 277 -28.13 14.21 -17.20
N PHE A 278 -27.04 14.60 -17.88
CA PHE A 278 -27.04 14.86 -19.31
C PHE A 278 -26.56 13.63 -20.07
N SER A 279 -27.32 13.22 -21.08
CA SER A 279 -26.95 12.10 -21.95
C SER A 279 -25.58 12.32 -22.59
N ASP A 280 -24.78 11.27 -22.63
CA ASP A 280 -23.41 11.27 -23.17
C ASP A 280 -22.43 12.24 -22.50
N HIS A 281 -22.73 12.71 -21.28
CA HIS A 281 -21.83 13.53 -20.45
C HIS A 281 -21.54 12.85 -19.12
N TYR A 282 -20.27 12.87 -18.72
CA TYR A 282 -19.75 12.13 -17.58
C TYR A 282 -18.81 13.00 -16.74
N ASP A 283 -18.85 12.81 -15.42
CA ASP A 283 -17.73 13.19 -14.57
C ASP A 283 -16.59 12.17 -14.80
N LEU A 284 -15.36 12.65 -14.84
CA LEU A 284 -14.19 11.85 -15.19
C LEU A 284 -13.25 11.71 -13.99
N LEU A 285 -12.93 10.47 -13.63
CA LEU A 285 -11.72 10.14 -12.91
C LEU A 285 -10.68 9.66 -13.92
N TRP A 286 -9.47 10.21 -13.88
CA TRP A 286 -8.37 9.81 -14.76
C TRP A 286 -7.10 9.57 -13.96
N TYR A 287 -6.41 8.46 -14.19
CA TYR A 287 -5.09 8.22 -13.60
C TYR A 287 -4.01 8.72 -14.56
N ASP A 288 -3.11 9.58 -14.06
CA ASP A 288 -2.03 10.19 -14.85
C ASP A 288 -0.92 9.17 -15.23
N SER A 289 0.26 9.60 -15.69
CA SER A 289 1.36 8.65 -15.98
C SER A 289 1.96 8.01 -14.73
N HIS A 290 1.86 8.65 -13.56
CA HIS A 290 2.34 8.17 -12.27
C HIS A 290 1.27 7.40 -11.48
N MET A 291 0.12 7.13 -12.10
CA MET A 291 -1.05 6.49 -11.47
C MET A 291 -1.70 7.35 -10.36
N GLU A 292 -1.50 8.66 -10.42
CA GLU A 292 -2.18 9.60 -9.53
C GLU A 292 -3.55 9.96 -10.09
N PRO A 293 -4.61 9.96 -9.27
CA PRO A 293 -5.95 10.30 -9.71
C PRO A 293 -6.09 11.81 -9.98
N ILE A 294 -6.73 12.13 -11.09
CA ILE A 294 -7.24 13.45 -11.48
C ILE A 294 -8.75 13.33 -11.48
N GLU A 295 -9.40 13.89 -10.46
CA GLU A 295 -10.85 13.81 -10.26
C GLU A 295 -11.54 15.18 -10.22
N TYR A 296 -10.81 16.24 -9.89
CA TYR A 296 -11.38 17.58 -9.74
C TYR A 296 -11.52 18.29 -11.10
N ASP A 297 -12.73 18.76 -11.39
CA ASP A 297 -13.13 19.47 -12.62
C ASP A 297 -12.89 18.72 -13.93
N ALA A 298 -12.56 17.43 -13.89
CA ALA A 298 -12.39 16.60 -15.08
C ALA A 298 -13.75 16.05 -15.54
N ASN A 299 -13.99 16.09 -16.85
CA ASN A 299 -15.24 15.59 -17.44
C ASN A 299 -14.97 14.92 -18.78
N ALA A 300 -15.94 14.14 -19.23
CA ALA A 300 -15.91 13.49 -20.53
C ALA A 300 -17.25 13.60 -21.24
N SER A 301 -17.21 13.55 -22.57
CA SER A 301 -18.42 13.49 -23.39
C SER A 301 -18.25 12.60 -24.61
N VAL A 302 -19.33 11.94 -25.03
CA VAL A 302 -19.37 11.17 -26.27
C VAL A 302 -20.24 11.91 -27.29
N SER A 303 -19.63 12.36 -28.39
CA SER A 303 -20.37 13.01 -29.47
C SER A 303 -20.60 12.05 -30.64
N GLN A 304 -21.83 12.03 -31.15
CA GLN A 304 -22.25 11.23 -32.32
C GLN A 304 -21.96 9.72 -32.17
N GLY A 305 -21.85 9.21 -30.94
CA GLY A 305 -21.50 7.81 -30.66
C GLY A 305 -20.12 7.35 -31.17
N ALA A 306 -19.29 8.27 -31.65
CA ALA A 306 -18.07 7.97 -32.40
C ALA A 306 -16.83 8.72 -31.90
N VAL A 307 -16.99 9.84 -31.18
CA VAL A 307 -15.87 10.62 -30.63
C VAL A 307 -16.04 10.78 -29.12
N LEU A 308 -15.08 10.25 -28.37
CA LEU A 308 -14.93 10.47 -26.93
C LEU A 308 -13.99 11.66 -26.73
N THR A 309 -14.43 12.62 -25.94
CA THR A 309 -13.62 13.78 -25.52
C THR A 309 -13.42 13.72 -24.02
N LEU A 310 -12.16 13.76 -23.57
CA LEU A 310 -11.77 13.90 -22.18
C LEU A 310 -11.25 15.32 -21.97
N SER A 311 -11.85 16.05 -21.04
CA SER A 311 -11.54 17.46 -20.77
C SER A 311 -10.97 17.64 -19.37
N PHE A 312 -9.87 18.36 -19.29
CA PHE A 312 -9.15 18.73 -18.06
C PHE A 312 -9.01 20.27 -17.99
N PRO A 313 -10.08 20.99 -17.59
CA PRO A 313 -10.15 22.45 -17.65
C PRO A 313 -9.05 23.16 -16.85
N LEU A 314 -8.74 22.69 -15.63
CA LEU A 314 -7.67 23.26 -14.80
C LEU A 314 -6.31 23.20 -15.51
N MET A 315 -6.09 22.13 -16.26
CA MET A 315 -4.89 21.90 -17.07
C MET A 315 -4.97 22.52 -18.47
N LYS A 316 -6.10 23.15 -18.84
CA LYS A 316 -6.37 23.65 -20.20
C LYS A 316 -6.04 22.62 -21.27
N SER A 317 -6.53 21.40 -21.07
CA SER A 317 -6.12 20.25 -21.87
C SER A 317 -7.31 19.37 -22.21
N THR A 318 -7.32 18.87 -23.45
CA THR A 318 -8.35 18.00 -24.01
C THR A 318 -7.70 16.88 -24.80
N LEU A 319 -8.18 15.65 -24.61
CA LEU A 319 -7.82 14.48 -25.40
C LEU A 319 -9.05 13.97 -26.13
N ARG A 320 -8.91 13.62 -27.41
CA ARG A 320 -10.01 13.05 -28.20
C ARG A 320 -9.64 11.67 -28.71
N PHE A 321 -10.65 10.81 -28.76
CA PHE A 321 -10.53 9.45 -29.22
C PHE A 321 -11.66 9.13 -30.20
N SER A 322 -11.35 8.40 -31.26
CA SER A 322 -12.32 7.85 -32.19
C SER A 322 -12.65 6.42 -31.81
N ARG A 323 -13.92 6.03 -31.87
CA ARG A 323 -14.34 4.64 -31.67
C ARG A 323 -13.70 3.75 -32.74
N GLN A 324 -13.11 2.63 -32.33
CA GLN A 324 -12.62 1.64 -33.27
C GLN A 324 -13.82 1.02 -34.00
N PRO A 325 -13.85 1.05 -35.35
CA PRO A 325 -14.87 0.34 -36.10
C PRO A 325 -14.80 -1.16 -35.78
N GLN A 326 -15.95 -1.82 -35.65
CA GLN A 326 -15.96 -3.27 -35.72
C GLN A 326 -15.56 -3.64 -37.16
N ASP A 327 -14.43 -4.31 -37.34
CA ASP A 327 -14.09 -4.87 -38.64
C ASP A 327 -15.20 -5.87 -39.01
N ASN A 328 -16.04 -5.50 -39.99
CA ASN A 328 -16.84 -6.46 -40.73
C ASN A 328 -15.85 -7.35 -41.50
N ILE A 329 -15.32 -8.39 -40.85
CA ILE A 329 -14.75 -9.52 -41.56
C ILE A 329 -15.93 -10.28 -42.18
N SER A 330 -16.51 -9.70 -43.24
CA SER A 330 -17.26 -10.48 -44.20
C SER A 330 -16.22 -11.26 -45.01
N CYS A 331 -16.07 -12.55 -44.71
CA CYS A 331 -15.50 -13.47 -45.69
C CYS A 331 -16.29 -13.30 -47.00
N ARG A 332 -15.62 -12.80 -48.03
CA ARG A 332 -16.02 -13.00 -49.43
C ARG A 332 -15.14 -14.11 -50.01
#